data_AF-T2KME9-F1
#
_entry.id   AF-T2KME9-F1
#
_cell.length_a   1.000
_cell.length_b   1.000
_cell.length_c   1.000
_cell.angle_alpha   90.00
_cell.angle_beta   90.00
_cell.angle_gamma   90.00
#
_symmetry.space_group_name_H-M   'P 1'
#
loop_
_entity.id
_entity.type
_entity.pdbx_description
1 polymer ?
#
loop_
_entity_poly.entity_id
_entity_poly.type
_entity_poly.pdbx_seq_one_letter_code
_entity_poly.pdbx_strand_id
1 'polypeptide(L)'
;MLLVVLMSLSLIGIIFVQARYISDSVKNEEEQFTFNVKKALSFVSKDIEQRELNTYFRKFQRLVDQKKDADTIAITQLLFNQQNESTDETLIYRSGILEENYKLSSSIFDIGLDSINIKRIISKSETKVYSNKSVIENNVNVNPVLSISKIGRFNEAEKQSFEEAFKVLTSRTPIYKRVKKEEITRLLTKKLHEDNIDIDYEFAIYSNDLATKVQSEGFELKDDKTFSVPIFQNENSQNNFRLLVNFPERNKFIMSSILGMTLLSFIFTSIIIIAYISALFQLLKQRKISEIKNDFINNMTHEFKTPIATINLALDAIKNPKIIDDKDKVMRYLNMIKEENKRMHAHVENVLRISKLEKNELNISKDSVDLHDLVEDAITHIELIVEDRQGFIHLHLDADKSTVLASETHFTNVIVNMLDNAIKYSPEAPKIDVYTETVGNSILLKIKDQGSGMSKAAQKRVFEKFYREHTGNIHNVKGHGLGLAYVKRIVDDHQGHISVESEKGKGSTFIVKLPLIS
;
A
#
# COMPACT_ATOMS: atom_id res chain seq x y z
N MET A 1 21.21 -9.77 -14.95
CA MET A 1 20.20 -9.86 -16.02
C MET A 1 19.03 -10.71 -15.57
N LEU A 2 19.18 -12.03 -15.41
CA LEU A 2 18.09 -12.93 -14.99
C LEU A 2 17.35 -12.47 -13.71
N LEU A 3 18.08 -12.08 -12.67
CA LEU A 3 17.49 -11.62 -11.41
C LEU A 3 16.63 -10.34 -11.57
N VAL A 4 17.08 -9.39 -12.41
CA VAL A 4 16.32 -8.16 -12.68
C VAL A 4 15.05 -8.48 -13.47
N VAL A 5 15.12 -9.40 -14.42
CA VAL A 5 13.94 -9.86 -15.18
C VAL A 5 12.91 -10.52 -14.26
N LEU A 6 13.36 -11.44 -13.39
CA LEU A 6 12.48 -12.10 -12.41
C LEU A 6 11.83 -11.11 -11.43
N MET A 7 12.61 -10.15 -10.90
CA MET A 7 12.06 -9.11 -10.01
C MET A 7 11.04 -8.22 -10.71
N SER A 8 11.29 -7.87 -11.98
CA SER A 8 10.37 -7.03 -12.75
C SER A 8 9.07 -7.77 -13.07
N LEU A 9 9.16 -9.07 -13.41
CA LEU A 9 7.99 -9.91 -13.64
C LEU A 9 7.14 -10.07 -12.37
N SER A 10 7.81 -10.25 -11.22
CA SER A 10 7.15 -10.31 -9.91
C SER A 10 6.41 -9.03 -9.56
N LEU A 11 7.04 -7.86 -9.79
CA LEU A 11 6.40 -6.55 -9.55
C LEU A 11 5.12 -6.37 -10.37
N ILE A 12 5.15 -6.73 -11.66
CA ILE A 12 3.97 -6.68 -12.55
C ILE A 12 2.88 -7.63 -12.04
N GLY A 13 3.26 -8.84 -11.64
CA GLY A 13 2.32 -9.82 -11.07
C GLY A 13 1.62 -9.32 -9.81
N ILE A 14 2.38 -8.70 -8.89
CA ILE A 14 1.83 -8.14 -7.65
C ILE A 14 0.84 -7.01 -7.93
N ILE A 15 1.20 -6.07 -8.81
CA ILE A 15 0.32 -4.96 -9.21
C ILE A 15 -0.98 -5.50 -9.80
N PHE A 16 -0.89 -6.52 -10.67
CA PHE A 16 -2.07 -7.15 -11.26
C PHE A 16 -2.96 -7.82 -10.22
N VAL A 17 -2.38 -8.55 -9.27
CA VAL A 17 -3.13 -9.18 -8.17
C VAL A 17 -3.83 -8.13 -7.31
N GLN A 18 -3.16 -7.03 -6.99
CA GLN A 18 -3.76 -5.95 -6.19
C GLN A 18 -4.88 -5.21 -6.93
N ALA A 19 -4.75 -5.00 -8.24
CA ALA A 19 -5.82 -4.43 -9.05
C ALA A 19 -7.06 -5.35 -9.09
N ARG A 20 -6.85 -6.66 -9.27
CA ARG A 20 -7.93 -7.65 -9.20
C ARG A 20 -8.58 -7.68 -7.82
N TYR A 21 -7.79 -7.65 -6.76
CA TYR A 21 -8.29 -7.63 -5.38
C TYR A 21 -9.20 -6.43 -5.11
N ILE A 22 -8.79 -5.21 -5.50
CA ILE A 22 -9.62 -4.00 -5.33
C ILE A 22 -10.93 -4.14 -6.11
N SER A 23 -10.87 -4.61 -7.37
CA SER A 23 -12.07 -4.82 -8.17
C SER A 23 -13.02 -5.87 -7.57
N ASP A 24 -12.48 -6.96 -7.03
CA ASP A 24 -13.26 -8.02 -6.39
C ASP A 24 -13.86 -7.52 -5.06
N SER A 25 -13.15 -6.69 -4.30
CA SER A 25 -13.67 -6.04 -3.08
C SER A 25 -14.85 -5.12 -3.37
N VAL A 26 -14.78 -4.29 -4.42
CA VAL A 26 -15.92 -3.45 -4.84
C VAL A 26 -17.13 -4.32 -5.13
N LYS A 27 -16.95 -5.36 -5.94
CA LYS A 27 -18.03 -6.26 -6.34
C LYS A 27 -18.67 -6.98 -5.15
N ASN A 28 -17.85 -7.49 -4.23
CA ASN A 28 -18.32 -8.18 -3.03
C ASN A 28 -19.16 -7.25 -2.13
N GLU A 29 -18.70 -6.00 -1.94
CA GLU A 29 -19.45 -5.00 -1.18
C GLU A 29 -20.78 -4.63 -1.86
N GLU A 30 -20.81 -4.52 -3.20
CA GLU A 30 -22.06 -4.29 -3.94
C GLU A 30 -23.06 -5.45 -3.80
N GLU A 31 -22.57 -6.69 -3.86
CA GLU A 31 -23.39 -7.90 -3.68
C GLU A 31 -23.93 -7.99 -2.24
N GLN A 32 -23.08 -7.74 -1.24
CA GLN A 32 -23.46 -7.74 0.17
C GLN A 32 -24.48 -6.65 0.50
N PHE A 33 -24.26 -5.43 -0.01
CA PHE A 33 -25.22 -4.33 0.11
C PHE A 33 -26.57 -4.70 -0.50
N THR A 34 -26.56 -5.25 -1.73
CA THR A 34 -27.79 -5.68 -2.42
C THR A 34 -28.55 -6.74 -1.62
N PHE A 35 -27.83 -7.72 -1.07
CA PHE A 35 -28.40 -8.77 -0.23
C PHE A 35 -29.03 -8.19 1.03
N ASN A 36 -28.32 -7.34 1.76
CA ASN A 36 -28.80 -6.72 3.00
C ASN A 36 -30.02 -5.82 2.76
N VAL A 37 -30.02 -5.03 1.68
CA VAL A 37 -31.18 -4.22 1.29
C VAL A 37 -32.39 -5.11 0.98
N LYS A 38 -32.24 -6.17 0.17
CA LYS A 38 -33.35 -7.08 -0.14
C LYS A 38 -33.87 -7.80 1.10
N LYS A 39 -32.98 -8.19 2.02
CA LYS A 39 -33.32 -8.79 3.31
C LYS A 39 -34.10 -7.81 4.18
N ALA A 40 -33.67 -6.55 4.28
CA ALA A 40 -34.38 -5.50 5.01
C ALA A 40 -35.77 -5.25 4.41
N LEU A 41 -35.86 -5.06 3.09
CA LEU A 41 -37.12 -4.91 2.36
C LEU A 41 -38.08 -6.08 2.60
N SER A 42 -37.60 -7.33 2.48
CA SER A 42 -38.41 -8.53 2.70
C SER A 42 -38.92 -8.63 4.14
N PHE A 43 -38.08 -8.26 5.11
CA PHE A 43 -38.48 -8.18 6.51
C PHE A 43 -39.59 -7.13 6.71
N VAL A 44 -39.43 -5.93 6.16
CA VAL A 44 -40.43 -4.85 6.25
C VAL A 44 -41.76 -5.29 5.64
N SER A 45 -41.74 -5.91 4.45
CA SER A 45 -42.92 -6.45 3.80
C SER A 45 -43.66 -7.45 4.70
N LYS A 46 -42.95 -8.47 5.18
CA LYS A 46 -43.52 -9.52 6.03
C LYS A 46 -44.04 -8.99 7.36
N ASP A 47 -43.31 -8.06 7.98
CA ASP A 47 -43.70 -7.50 9.27
C ASP A 47 -44.95 -6.63 9.17
N ILE A 48 -45.09 -5.84 8.10
CA ILE A 48 -46.31 -5.07 7.81
C ILE A 48 -47.50 -6.03 7.58
N GLU A 49 -47.34 -7.02 6.71
CA GLU A 49 -48.36 -8.05 6.44
C GLU A 49 -48.82 -8.76 7.72
N GLN A 50 -47.85 -9.20 8.53
CA GLN A 50 -48.13 -9.93 9.76
C GLN A 50 -48.82 -9.05 10.80
N ARG A 51 -48.45 -7.76 10.90
CA ARG A 51 -49.08 -6.80 11.81
C ARG A 51 -50.50 -6.44 11.37
N GLU A 52 -50.74 -6.30 10.07
CA GLU A 52 -52.08 -6.12 9.51
C GLU A 52 -52.95 -7.33 9.88
N LEU A 53 -52.51 -8.55 9.53
CA LEU A 53 -53.21 -9.80 9.84
C LEU A 53 -53.51 -9.93 11.34
N ASN A 54 -52.52 -9.71 12.21
CA ASN A 54 -52.69 -9.79 13.66
C ASN A 54 -53.70 -8.76 14.19
N THR A 55 -53.73 -7.55 13.63
CA THR A 55 -54.66 -6.50 14.05
C THR A 55 -56.10 -6.88 13.72
N TYR A 56 -56.35 -7.36 12.50
CA TYR A 56 -57.67 -7.84 12.09
C TYR A 56 -58.07 -9.11 12.84
N PHE A 57 -57.13 -10.03 13.05
CA PHE A 57 -57.39 -11.24 13.83
C PHE A 57 -57.77 -10.93 15.28
N ARG A 58 -57.15 -9.93 15.93
CA ARG A 58 -57.57 -9.50 17.29
C ARG A 58 -58.97 -8.89 17.31
N LYS A 59 -59.33 -8.07 16.30
CA LYS A 59 -60.70 -7.53 16.17
C LYS A 59 -61.70 -8.66 16.00
N PHE A 60 -61.35 -9.64 15.16
CA PHE A 60 -62.11 -10.85 14.93
C PHE A 60 -62.31 -11.65 16.22
N GLN A 61 -61.24 -11.92 17.00
CA GLN A 61 -61.34 -12.68 18.25
C GLN A 61 -62.28 -11.98 19.24
N ARG A 62 -62.17 -10.67 19.40
CA ARG A 62 -63.06 -9.89 20.30
C ARG A 62 -64.53 -10.03 19.94
N LEU A 63 -64.87 -10.07 18.66
CA LEU A 63 -66.27 -10.18 18.21
C LEU A 63 -66.80 -11.60 18.37
N VAL A 64 -65.97 -12.60 18.11
CA VAL A 64 -66.31 -14.01 18.37
C VAL A 64 -66.55 -14.23 19.87
N ASP A 65 -65.73 -13.63 20.75
CA ASP A 65 -65.87 -13.76 22.19
C ASP A 65 -67.13 -13.03 22.74
N GLN A 66 -67.62 -12.00 22.04
CA GLN A 66 -68.85 -11.27 22.41
C GLN A 66 -70.15 -11.95 21.98
N LYS A 67 -70.10 -12.80 20.95
CA LYS A 67 -71.30 -13.44 20.37
C LYS A 67 -71.58 -14.78 21.05
N LYS A 68 -72.81 -14.94 21.59
CA LYS A 68 -73.20 -16.12 22.37
C LYS A 68 -73.85 -17.24 21.54
N ASP A 69 -74.40 -16.92 20.37
CA ASP A 69 -75.12 -17.87 19.53
C ASP A 69 -74.16 -18.48 18.49
N ALA A 70 -73.72 -19.71 18.73
CA ALA A 70 -72.83 -20.46 17.86
C ALA A 70 -73.37 -21.87 17.64
N ASP A 71 -73.34 -22.34 16.40
CA ASP A 71 -73.68 -23.72 16.09
C ASP A 71 -72.46 -24.61 16.35
N THR A 72 -72.56 -25.52 17.33
CA THR A 72 -71.48 -26.41 17.74
C THR A 72 -71.52 -27.74 16.99
N ILE A 73 -70.39 -28.14 16.40
CA ILE A 73 -70.20 -29.45 15.78
C ILE A 73 -69.00 -30.12 16.48
N ALA A 74 -69.22 -31.32 17.05
CA ALA A 74 -68.15 -32.10 17.69
C ALA A 74 -67.53 -33.05 16.65
N ILE A 75 -66.21 -32.98 16.45
CA ILE A 75 -65.58 -33.69 15.32
C ILE A 75 -64.71 -34.89 15.72
N THR A 76 -64.14 -34.98 16.93
CA THR A 76 -63.43 -36.23 17.32
C THR A 76 -63.28 -36.32 18.84
N GLN A 77 -63.41 -37.54 19.40
CA GLN A 77 -63.13 -37.83 20.79
C GLN A 77 -62.03 -38.89 20.89
N LEU A 78 -61.02 -38.63 21.69
CA LEU A 78 -59.95 -39.55 22.05
C LEU A 78 -60.14 -39.93 23.53
N LEU A 79 -60.11 -41.23 23.82
CA LEU A 79 -60.33 -41.79 25.16
C LEU A 79 -59.13 -42.70 25.53
N PHE A 80 -58.51 -42.43 26.68
CA PHE A 80 -57.47 -43.28 27.27
C PHE A 80 -57.87 -43.68 28.70
N ASN A 81 -57.73 -44.97 29.02
CA ASN A 81 -57.97 -45.50 30.36
C ASN A 81 -56.71 -46.21 30.86
N GLN A 82 -56.24 -45.87 32.07
CA GLN A 82 -55.07 -46.50 32.69
C GLN A 82 -55.36 -46.85 34.14
N GLN A 83 -54.99 -48.07 34.54
CA GLN A 83 -55.16 -48.57 35.90
C GLN A 83 -53.80 -48.69 36.60
N ASN A 84 -53.69 -48.18 37.82
CA ASN A 84 -52.49 -48.35 38.64
C ASN A 84 -52.74 -49.44 39.70
N GLU A 85 -52.11 -50.60 39.51
CA GLU A 85 -52.29 -51.75 40.39
C GLU A 85 -51.70 -51.55 41.80
N SER A 86 -50.76 -50.61 41.98
CA SER A 86 -50.12 -50.34 43.27
C SER A 86 -50.89 -49.33 44.13
N THR A 87 -51.69 -48.44 43.52
CA THR A 87 -52.49 -47.41 44.23
C THR A 87 -54.00 -47.65 44.19
N ASP A 88 -54.46 -48.69 43.47
CA ASP A 88 -55.88 -49.02 43.23
C ASP A 88 -56.69 -47.86 42.61
N GLU A 89 -56.04 -47.07 41.76
CA GLU A 89 -56.63 -45.92 41.08
C GLU A 89 -56.84 -46.20 39.59
N THR A 90 -57.98 -45.71 39.06
CA THR A 90 -58.29 -45.73 37.62
C THR A 90 -58.32 -44.30 37.08
N LEU A 91 -57.47 -44.02 36.09
CA LEU A 91 -57.43 -42.75 35.37
C LEU A 91 -58.16 -42.87 34.03
N ILE A 92 -59.15 -42.01 33.82
CA ILE A 92 -59.89 -41.85 32.57
C ILE A 92 -59.57 -40.48 32.00
N TYR A 93 -58.94 -40.44 30.83
CA TYR A 93 -58.68 -39.21 30.07
C TYR A 93 -59.54 -39.16 28.82
N ARG A 94 -60.25 -38.06 28.62
CA ARG A 94 -61.05 -37.75 27.43
C ARG A 94 -60.53 -36.47 26.81
N SER A 95 -60.33 -36.42 25.50
CA SER A 95 -60.10 -35.16 24.79
C SER A 95 -60.89 -35.09 23.51
N GLY A 96 -61.26 -33.89 23.08
CA GLY A 96 -61.95 -33.69 21.81
C GLY A 96 -61.80 -32.28 21.27
N ILE A 97 -62.04 -32.15 19.97
CA ILE A 97 -62.05 -30.87 19.25
C ILE A 97 -63.50 -30.51 18.93
N LEU A 98 -63.87 -29.29 19.30
CA LEU A 98 -65.17 -28.67 19.04
C LEU A 98 -64.96 -27.55 18.01
N GLU A 99 -65.73 -27.58 16.94
CA GLU A 99 -65.80 -26.51 15.95
C GLU A 99 -67.11 -25.73 16.18
N GLU A 100 -67.00 -24.42 16.36
CA GLU A 100 -68.16 -23.53 16.48
C GLU A 100 -68.21 -22.58 15.30
N ASN A 101 -69.38 -22.53 14.65
CA ASN A 101 -69.61 -21.67 13.49
C ASN A 101 -70.31 -20.38 13.91
N TYR A 102 -69.72 -19.25 13.53
CA TYR A 102 -70.21 -17.91 13.77
C TYR A 102 -70.52 -17.20 12.46
N LYS A 103 -71.73 -16.62 12.35
CA LYS A 103 -72.07 -15.72 11.26
C LYS A 103 -71.87 -14.27 11.72
N LEU A 104 -70.83 -13.57 11.26
CA LEU A 104 -70.57 -12.19 11.64
C LEU A 104 -70.99 -11.18 10.56
N SER A 105 -71.33 -9.97 10.98
CA SER A 105 -71.53 -8.82 10.10
C SER A 105 -70.19 -8.37 9.49
N SER A 106 -70.22 -7.87 8.24
CA SER A 106 -69.05 -7.42 7.48
C SER A 106 -68.37 -6.14 8.00
N SER A 107 -68.94 -5.49 9.01
CA SER A 107 -68.45 -4.25 9.63
C SER A 107 -67.01 -4.33 10.18
N ILE A 108 -66.42 -5.52 10.25
CA ILE A 108 -65.03 -5.75 10.67
C ILE A 108 -64.03 -5.20 9.65
N PHE A 109 -64.40 -5.18 8.37
CA PHE A 109 -63.48 -4.91 7.27
C PHE A 109 -63.76 -3.59 6.54
N ASP A 110 -64.79 -2.82 6.91
CA ASP A 110 -65.29 -1.66 6.13
C ASP A 110 -65.59 -2.02 4.66
N ILE A 111 -65.87 -3.30 4.38
CA ILE A 111 -66.19 -3.83 3.05
C ILE A 111 -67.68 -4.20 3.09
N GLY A 112 -68.49 -3.62 2.20
CA GLY A 112 -69.95 -3.84 2.13
C GLY A 112 -70.35 -5.24 1.67
N LEU A 113 -70.16 -6.25 2.54
CA LEU A 113 -70.62 -7.63 2.36
C LEU A 113 -71.80 -7.94 3.29
N ASP A 114 -72.61 -8.95 2.99
CA ASP A 114 -73.81 -9.25 3.79
C ASP A 114 -73.52 -10.02 5.09
N SER A 115 -72.62 -11.01 5.05
CA SER A 115 -72.16 -11.75 6.25
C SER A 115 -70.94 -12.63 5.95
N ILE A 116 -70.16 -12.98 6.99
CA ILE A 116 -68.99 -13.86 6.89
C ILE A 116 -69.15 -15.04 7.85
N ASN A 117 -68.95 -16.27 7.37
CA ASN A 117 -68.95 -17.48 8.17
C ASN A 117 -67.56 -17.76 8.73
N ILE A 118 -67.51 -18.07 10.02
CA ILE A 118 -66.27 -18.09 10.80
C ILE A 118 -66.23 -19.32 11.68
N LYS A 119 -65.05 -19.92 11.81
CA LYS A 119 -64.81 -21.13 12.61
C LYS A 119 -63.99 -20.80 13.85
N ARG A 120 -64.45 -21.21 15.03
CA ARG A 120 -63.69 -21.25 16.28
C ARG A 120 -63.37 -22.70 16.62
N ILE A 121 -62.13 -23.00 17.03
CA ILE A 121 -61.68 -24.37 17.29
C ILE A 121 -61.22 -24.49 18.75
N ILE A 122 -61.97 -25.27 19.52
CA ILE A 122 -61.72 -25.49 20.95
C ILE A 122 -61.30 -26.94 21.19
N SER A 123 -60.21 -27.14 21.93
CA SER A 123 -59.90 -28.40 22.59
C SER A 123 -60.60 -28.45 23.94
N LYS A 124 -61.30 -29.54 24.23
CA LYS A 124 -61.78 -29.83 25.58
C LYS A 124 -61.17 -31.16 26.00
N SER A 125 -60.48 -31.19 27.13
CA SER A 125 -60.02 -32.43 27.75
C SER A 125 -60.46 -32.54 29.20
N GLU A 126 -60.74 -33.75 29.65
CA GLU A 126 -61.15 -34.08 31.00
C GLU A 126 -60.36 -35.30 31.49
N THR A 127 -59.71 -35.18 32.65
CA THR A 127 -59.08 -36.29 33.36
C THR A 127 -59.89 -36.55 34.63
N LYS A 128 -60.36 -37.78 34.82
CA LYS A 128 -61.02 -38.23 36.04
C LYS A 128 -60.23 -39.38 36.65
N VAL A 129 -59.95 -39.29 37.94
CA VAL A 129 -59.30 -40.35 38.72
C VAL A 129 -60.31 -40.87 39.73
N TYR A 130 -60.44 -42.19 39.80
CA TYR A 130 -61.32 -42.87 40.75
C TYR A 130 -60.48 -43.80 41.63
N SER A 131 -60.74 -43.79 42.94
CA SER A 131 -60.21 -44.79 43.86
C SER A 131 -61.17 -45.98 43.85
N ASN A 132 -60.67 -47.17 43.50
CA ASN A 132 -61.32 -48.48 43.43
C ASN A 132 -61.42 -49.08 42.00
N LYS A 133 -61.08 -50.37 41.92
CA LYS A 133 -61.09 -51.27 40.75
C LYS A 133 -62.43 -51.42 40.02
N SER A 134 -63.56 -51.08 40.63
CA SER A 134 -64.90 -51.46 40.14
C SER A 134 -65.66 -50.39 39.33
N VAL A 135 -64.97 -49.37 38.81
CA VAL A 135 -65.62 -48.29 38.03
C VAL A 135 -65.98 -48.69 36.59
N ILE A 136 -65.47 -49.82 36.10
CA ILE A 136 -65.59 -50.19 34.69
C ILE A 136 -66.83 -51.07 34.40
N GLU A 137 -67.42 -51.74 35.39
CA GLU A 137 -68.46 -52.76 35.13
C GLU A 137 -69.87 -52.47 35.66
N ASN A 138 -70.07 -51.51 36.55
CA ASN A 138 -71.43 -51.14 36.96
C ASN A 138 -71.54 -49.63 37.13
N ASN A 139 -72.66 -49.09 36.63
CA ASN A 139 -73.04 -47.68 36.56
C ASN A 139 -73.29 -47.08 37.96
N VAL A 140 -72.33 -47.24 38.87
CA VAL A 140 -72.35 -46.67 40.21
C VAL A 140 -71.86 -45.23 40.08
N ASN A 141 -72.65 -44.30 40.61
CA ASN A 141 -72.37 -42.87 40.60
C ASN A 141 -71.26 -42.55 41.63
N VAL A 142 -70.05 -43.03 41.36
CA VAL A 142 -68.88 -42.77 42.19
C VAL A 142 -68.32 -41.41 41.79
N ASN A 143 -68.22 -40.49 42.75
CA ASN A 143 -67.60 -39.20 42.49
C ASN A 143 -66.10 -39.40 42.27
N PRO A 144 -65.50 -38.81 41.22
CA PRO A 144 -64.07 -38.90 41.00
C PRO A 144 -63.31 -38.25 42.16
N VAL A 145 -62.23 -38.89 42.59
CA VAL A 145 -61.29 -38.36 43.59
C VAL A 145 -60.60 -37.10 43.06
N LEU A 146 -60.34 -37.07 41.76
CA LEU A 146 -59.81 -35.92 41.07
C LEU A 146 -60.51 -35.77 39.72
N SER A 147 -61.04 -34.58 39.44
CA SER A 147 -61.61 -34.23 38.14
C SER A 147 -60.97 -32.95 37.64
N ILE A 148 -60.10 -33.07 36.64
CA ILE A 148 -59.46 -31.94 35.98
C ILE A 148 -60.09 -31.77 34.61
N SER A 149 -60.73 -30.63 34.38
CA SER A 149 -61.14 -30.23 33.03
C SER A 149 -60.25 -29.11 32.53
N LYS A 150 -59.79 -29.23 31.28
CA LYS A 150 -58.98 -28.24 30.60
C LYS A 150 -59.65 -27.90 29.28
N ILE A 151 -59.88 -26.61 29.06
CA ILE A 151 -60.34 -26.07 27.79
C ILE A 151 -59.16 -25.30 27.20
N GLY A 152 -58.77 -25.63 25.98
CA GLY A 152 -57.69 -24.99 25.24
C GLY A 152 -58.20 -24.43 23.92
N ARG A 153 -57.71 -23.26 23.50
CA ARG A 153 -58.05 -22.64 22.21
C ARG A 153 -56.90 -22.81 21.23
N PHE A 154 -57.21 -23.21 20.00
CA PHE A 154 -56.19 -23.36 18.94
C PHE A 154 -56.06 -22.08 18.12
N ASN A 155 -55.55 -21.02 18.74
CA ASN A 155 -55.42 -19.69 18.10
C ASN A 155 -54.66 -19.73 16.77
N GLU A 156 -53.62 -20.56 16.63
CA GLU A 156 -52.85 -20.64 15.39
C GLU A 156 -53.65 -21.30 14.25
N ALA A 157 -54.45 -22.34 14.54
CA ALA A 157 -55.31 -22.97 13.52
C ALA A 157 -56.44 -22.03 13.07
N GLU A 158 -57.02 -21.28 14.02
CA GLU A 158 -57.99 -20.22 13.74
C GLU A 158 -57.36 -19.11 12.88
N LYS A 159 -56.14 -18.70 13.21
CA LYS A 159 -55.40 -17.66 12.49
C LYS A 159 -55.05 -18.08 11.06
N GLN A 160 -54.61 -19.32 10.85
CA GLN A 160 -54.36 -19.87 9.52
C GLN A 160 -55.63 -19.88 8.66
N SER A 161 -56.74 -20.37 9.22
CA SER A 161 -58.04 -20.35 8.52
C SER A 161 -58.52 -18.92 8.20
N PHE A 162 -58.24 -17.97 9.10
CA PHE A 162 -58.58 -16.57 8.91
C PHE A 162 -57.70 -15.88 7.85
N GLU A 163 -56.44 -16.27 7.71
CA GLU A 163 -55.47 -15.66 6.80
C GLU A 163 -55.92 -15.74 5.33
N GLU A 164 -56.47 -16.88 4.89
CA GLU A 164 -56.98 -17.05 3.53
C GLU A 164 -58.13 -16.10 3.22
N ALA A 165 -59.13 -16.04 4.11
CA ALA A 165 -60.26 -15.11 3.98
C ALA A 165 -59.79 -13.65 4.05
N PHE A 166 -58.85 -13.35 4.93
CA PHE A 166 -58.24 -12.03 5.09
C PHE A 166 -57.53 -11.56 3.80
N LYS A 167 -56.76 -12.43 3.14
CA LYS A 167 -56.08 -12.12 1.87
C LYS A 167 -57.07 -11.77 0.76
N VAL A 168 -58.20 -12.46 0.69
CA VAL A 168 -59.26 -12.17 -0.29
C VAL A 168 -59.91 -10.81 0.01
N LEU A 169 -60.24 -10.54 1.27
CA LEU A 169 -60.91 -9.29 1.66
C LEU A 169 -60.02 -8.06 1.44
N THR A 170 -58.76 -8.15 1.86
CA THR A 170 -57.81 -7.03 1.76
C THR A 170 -57.33 -6.73 0.34
N SER A 171 -57.50 -7.66 -0.60
CA SER A 171 -57.20 -7.43 -2.03
C SER A 171 -57.95 -6.24 -2.63
N ARG A 172 -59.11 -5.89 -2.05
CA ARG A 172 -59.99 -4.79 -2.49
C ARG A 172 -59.73 -3.48 -1.76
N THR A 173 -58.91 -3.50 -0.70
CA THR A 173 -58.64 -2.32 0.12
C THR A 173 -57.47 -1.52 -0.47
N PRO A 174 -57.63 -0.20 -0.72
CA PRO A 174 -56.54 0.62 -1.23
C PRO A 174 -55.33 0.67 -0.29
N ILE A 175 -54.12 0.59 -0.86
CA ILE A 175 -52.86 0.49 -0.11
C ILE A 175 -52.64 1.61 0.91
N TYR A 176 -53.06 2.84 0.60
CA TYR A 176 -52.89 4.00 1.48
C TYR A 176 -53.72 3.92 2.77
N LYS A 177 -54.74 3.04 2.82
CA LYS A 177 -55.49 2.74 4.05
C LYS A 177 -54.87 1.59 4.86
N ARG A 178 -53.99 0.81 4.24
CA ARG A 178 -53.38 -0.40 4.80
C ARG A 178 -52.02 -0.13 5.41
N VAL A 179 -51.24 0.75 4.79
CA VAL A 179 -49.85 1.03 5.18
C VAL A 179 -49.62 2.54 5.32
N LYS A 180 -48.95 2.93 6.40
CA LYS A 180 -48.52 4.32 6.66
C LYS A 180 -47.06 4.52 6.28
N LYS A 181 -46.70 5.72 5.82
CA LYS A 181 -45.33 6.05 5.41
C LYS A 181 -44.36 5.95 6.58
N GLU A 182 -44.76 6.46 7.75
CA GLU A 182 -43.94 6.51 8.96
C GLU A 182 -43.59 5.10 9.47
N GLU A 183 -44.48 4.15 9.24
CA GLU A 183 -44.27 2.75 9.60
C GLU A 183 -43.19 2.09 8.74
N ILE A 184 -43.23 2.32 7.42
CA ILE A 184 -42.20 1.83 6.49
C ILE A 184 -40.86 2.45 6.84
N THR A 185 -40.80 3.78 7.01
CA THR A 185 -39.58 4.49 7.38
C THR A 185 -38.98 3.92 8.67
N ARG A 186 -39.79 3.80 9.74
CA ARG A 186 -39.30 3.28 11.02
C ARG A 186 -38.72 1.87 10.91
N LEU A 187 -39.37 0.99 10.14
CA LEU A 187 -38.90 -0.38 9.96
C LEU A 187 -37.65 -0.48 9.08
N LEU A 188 -37.63 0.25 7.95
CA LEU A 188 -36.50 0.25 7.03
C LEU A 188 -35.27 0.84 7.70
N THR A 189 -35.39 2.02 8.33
CA THR A 189 -34.29 2.63 9.08
C THR A 189 -33.75 1.67 10.14
N LYS A 190 -34.62 1.04 10.94
CA LYS A 190 -34.19 0.05 11.93
C LYS A 190 -33.41 -1.10 11.30
N LYS A 191 -33.91 -1.70 10.21
CA LYS A 191 -33.25 -2.87 9.60
C LYS A 191 -31.98 -2.53 8.83
N LEU A 192 -31.93 -1.37 8.17
CA LEU A 192 -30.73 -0.92 7.48
C LEU A 192 -29.60 -0.62 8.47
N HIS A 193 -29.90 0.03 9.59
CA HIS A 193 -28.91 0.25 10.66
C HIS A 193 -28.41 -1.06 11.29
N GLU A 194 -29.28 -2.06 11.50
CA GLU A 194 -28.85 -3.38 12.02
C GLU A 194 -27.82 -4.08 11.11
N ASP A 195 -27.85 -3.79 9.80
CA ASP A 195 -26.90 -4.31 8.81
C ASP A 195 -25.80 -3.27 8.45
N ASN A 196 -25.57 -2.25 9.29
CA ASN A 196 -24.59 -1.16 9.13
C ASN A 196 -24.75 -0.31 7.87
N ILE A 197 -25.97 -0.21 7.34
CA ILE A 197 -26.30 0.67 6.21
C ILE A 197 -26.90 1.95 6.79
N ASP A 198 -26.03 2.96 6.98
CA ASP A 198 -26.40 4.29 7.48
C ASP A 198 -26.28 5.33 6.36
N ILE A 199 -27.23 5.27 5.44
CA ILE A 199 -27.36 6.21 4.33
C ILE A 199 -28.83 6.52 4.07
N ASP A 200 -29.08 7.73 3.56
CA ASP A 200 -30.40 8.17 3.18
C ASP A 200 -30.98 7.28 2.08
N TYR A 201 -32.30 7.07 2.17
CA TYR A 201 -33.05 6.25 1.23
C TYR A 201 -34.41 6.86 0.92
N GLU A 202 -34.87 6.60 -0.30
CA GLU A 202 -36.20 6.96 -0.77
C GLU A 202 -36.97 5.67 -1.05
N PHE A 203 -38.26 5.61 -0.74
CA PHE A 203 -39.07 4.41 -0.95
C PHE A 203 -40.42 4.72 -1.60
N ALA A 204 -40.97 3.72 -2.27
CA ALA A 204 -42.33 3.79 -2.80
C ALA A 204 -42.99 2.42 -2.86
N ILE A 205 -44.31 2.38 -2.75
CA ILE A 205 -45.09 1.20 -3.12
C ILE A 205 -45.67 1.41 -4.51
N TYR A 206 -45.40 0.47 -5.41
CA TYR A 206 -45.96 0.43 -6.75
C TYR A 206 -47.04 -0.65 -6.82
N SER A 207 -48.06 -0.43 -7.65
CA SER A 207 -49.11 -1.39 -7.96
C SER A 207 -49.19 -1.54 -9.48
N ASN A 208 -48.91 -2.73 -10.00
CA ASN A 208 -48.89 -2.98 -11.45
C ASN A 208 -48.08 -1.89 -12.21
N ASP A 209 -46.89 -1.60 -11.70
CA ASP A 209 -45.93 -0.61 -12.22
C ASP A 209 -46.37 0.87 -12.12
N LEU A 210 -47.48 1.17 -11.44
CA LEU A 210 -47.91 2.53 -11.13
C LEU A 210 -47.58 2.92 -9.69
N ALA A 211 -47.02 4.12 -9.50
CA ALA A 211 -46.72 4.68 -8.19
C ALA A 211 -48.02 4.91 -7.37
N THR A 212 -47.99 4.51 -6.11
CA THR A 212 -49.12 4.73 -5.18
C THR A 212 -48.88 5.98 -4.34
N LYS A 213 -49.89 6.40 -3.56
CA LYS A 213 -49.75 7.53 -2.62
C LYS A 213 -48.76 7.26 -1.46
N VAL A 214 -48.34 6.01 -1.29
CA VAL A 214 -47.41 5.58 -0.23
C VAL A 214 -45.99 5.60 -0.80
N GLN A 215 -45.40 6.80 -0.84
CA GLN A 215 -44.02 7.04 -1.29
C GLN A 215 -43.40 8.22 -0.55
N SER A 216 -42.08 8.27 -0.49
CA SER A 216 -41.32 9.44 -0.07
C SER A 216 -41.33 10.52 -1.17
N GLU A 217 -41.05 11.77 -0.80
CA GLU A 217 -41.18 12.91 -1.72
C GLU A 217 -40.13 12.90 -2.83
N GLY A 218 -38.94 12.37 -2.57
CA GLY A 218 -37.81 12.33 -3.51
C GLY A 218 -37.70 11.03 -4.30
N PHE A 219 -38.70 10.15 -4.27
CA PHE A 219 -38.61 8.86 -4.95
C PHE A 219 -38.75 8.98 -6.47
N GLU A 220 -37.76 8.48 -7.20
CA GLU A 220 -37.78 8.34 -8.67
C GLU A 220 -37.49 6.90 -9.07
N LEU A 221 -38.33 6.28 -9.91
CA LEU A 221 -38.06 4.93 -10.40
C LEU A 221 -36.83 4.93 -11.33
N LYS A 222 -35.82 4.14 -10.99
CA LYS A 222 -34.57 3.98 -11.75
C LYS A 222 -34.27 2.48 -11.86
N ASP A 223 -34.62 1.87 -12.99
CA ASP A 223 -34.59 0.40 -13.18
C ASP A 223 -33.27 -0.28 -12.78
N ASP A 224 -32.14 0.41 -12.90
CA ASP A 224 -30.79 -0.08 -12.57
C ASP A 224 -30.39 0.11 -11.10
N LYS A 225 -31.08 0.97 -10.35
CA LYS A 225 -30.71 1.39 -8.98
C LYS A 225 -31.81 1.15 -7.95
N THR A 226 -32.99 0.75 -8.40
CA THR A 226 -34.13 0.49 -7.54
C THR A 226 -34.20 -0.96 -7.11
N PHE A 227 -34.10 -1.19 -5.80
CA PHE A 227 -34.32 -2.50 -5.22
C PHE A 227 -35.81 -2.69 -4.98
N SER A 228 -36.33 -3.90 -5.22
CA SER A 228 -37.75 -4.18 -5.03
C SER A 228 -38.00 -5.55 -4.44
N VAL A 229 -39.02 -5.65 -3.61
CA VAL A 229 -39.60 -6.90 -3.13
C VAL A 229 -41.12 -6.85 -3.30
N PRO A 230 -41.77 -7.99 -3.55
CA PRO A 230 -43.22 -8.04 -3.54
C PRO A 230 -43.76 -7.86 -2.11
N ILE A 231 -44.90 -7.18 -1.98
CA ILE A 231 -45.63 -6.99 -0.72
C ILE A 231 -47.11 -7.34 -0.94
N PHE A 232 -47.76 -7.93 0.05
CA PHE A 232 -49.14 -8.41 -0.02
C PHE A 232 -49.39 -9.40 -1.18
N GLN A 233 -48.48 -10.36 -1.37
CA GLN A 233 -48.66 -11.38 -2.40
C GLN A 233 -49.92 -12.22 -2.11
N ASN A 234 -50.73 -12.40 -3.15
CA ASN A 234 -51.87 -13.29 -3.13
C ASN A 234 -51.93 -13.99 -4.49
N GLU A 235 -51.96 -15.33 -4.47
CA GLU A 235 -51.97 -16.19 -5.66
C GLU A 235 -53.14 -15.86 -6.61
N ASN A 236 -54.21 -15.25 -6.09
CA ASN A 236 -55.43 -14.92 -6.83
C ASN A 236 -55.67 -13.41 -7.06
N SER A 237 -54.71 -12.53 -6.72
CA SER A 237 -54.87 -11.07 -6.84
C SER A 237 -54.35 -10.53 -8.17
N GLN A 238 -55.13 -9.67 -8.83
CA GLN A 238 -54.70 -8.89 -10.02
C GLN A 238 -53.75 -7.73 -9.67
N ASN A 239 -53.63 -7.37 -8.38
CA ASN A 239 -52.80 -6.27 -7.93
C ASN A 239 -51.47 -6.79 -7.38
N ASN A 240 -50.40 -6.60 -8.14
CA ASN A 240 -49.04 -6.91 -7.73
C ASN A 240 -48.42 -5.68 -7.07
N PHE A 241 -48.48 -5.62 -5.74
CA PHE A 241 -47.78 -4.57 -5.01
C PHE A 241 -46.31 -4.91 -4.84
N ARG A 242 -45.45 -3.91 -5.04
CA ARG A 242 -44.01 -4.01 -4.81
C ARG A 242 -43.59 -2.87 -3.89
N LEU A 243 -42.75 -3.17 -2.91
CA LEU A 243 -42.04 -2.18 -2.11
C LEU A 243 -40.68 -1.93 -2.76
N LEU A 244 -40.41 -0.69 -3.12
CA LEU A 244 -39.21 -0.24 -3.81
C LEU A 244 -38.41 0.70 -2.92
N VAL A 245 -37.09 0.66 -3.04
CA VAL A 245 -36.17 1.58 -2.34
C VAL A 245 -34.99 1.97 -3.24
N ASN A 246 -34.58 3.22 -3.11
CA ASN A 246 -33.42 3.81 -3.76
C ASN A 246 -32.46 4.40 -2.74
N PHE A 247 -31.18 4.40 -3.08
CA PHE A 247 -30.12 4.96 -2.25
C PHE A 247 -29.31 5.98 -3.07
N PRO A 248 -29.58 7.29 -2.92
CA PRO A 248 -28.86 8.33 -3.66
C PRO A 248 -27.34 8.28 -3.45
N GLU A 249 -26.89 7.99 -2.22
CA GLU A 249 -25.47 7.93 -1.86
C GLU A 249 -24.84 6.52 -1.94
N ARG A 250 -25.48 5.54 -2.61
CA ARG A 250 -24.99 4.14 -2.70
C ARG A 250 -23.51 4.06 -3.09
N ASN A 251 -23.12 4.69 -4.19
CA ASN A 251 -21.76 4.56 -4.71
C ASN A 251 -20.71 5.14 -3.75
N LYS A 252 -21.06 6.24 -3.05
CA LYS A 252 -20.20 6.86 -2.05
C LYS A 252 -20.04 5.96 -0.82
N PHE A 253 -21.13 5.32 -0.38
CA PHE A 253 -21.10 4.33 0.69
C PHE A 253 -20.20 3.14 0.36
N ILE A 254 -20.40 2.50 -0.80
CA ILE A 254 -19.57 1.36 -1.25
C ILE A 254 -18.09 1.75 -1.37
N MET A 255 -17.79 2.93 -1.91
CA MET A 255 -16.40 3.39 -2.00
C MET A 255 -15.79 3.67 -0.62
N SER A 256 -16.58 4.17 0.33
CA SER A 256 -16.12 4.42 1.69
C SER A 256 -15.83 3.13 2.46
N SER A 257 -16.59 2.04 2.22
CA SER A 257 -16.38 0.76 2.92
C SER A 257 -15.07 0.09 2.52
N ILE A 258 -14.63 0.24 1.26
CA ILE A 258 -13.37 -0.33 0.76
C ILE A 258 -12.17 0.63 0.85
N LEU A 259 -12.38 1.89 1.24
CA LEU A 259 -11.35 2.93 1.20
C LEU A 259 -10.11 2.53 2.02
N GLY A 260 -10.32 1.97 3.21
CA GLY A 260 -9.24 1.53 4.09
C GLY A 260 -8.37 0.44 3.47
N MET A 261 -8.97 -0.60 2.89
CA MET A 261 -8.25 -1.69 2.23
C MET A 261 -7.54 -1.22 0.95
N THR A 262 -8.19 -0.34 0.20
CA THR A 262 -7.63 0.26 -1.02
C THR A 262 -6.39 1.08 -0.72
N LEU A 263 -6.46 1.94 0.31
CA LEU A 263 -5.33 2.75 0.77
C LEU A 263 -4.18 1.88 1.28
N LEU A 264 -4.48 0.83 2.02
CA LEU A 264 -3.46 -0.12 2.49
C LEU A 264 -2.76 -0.83 1.32
N SER A 265 -3.51 -1.23 0.29
CA SER A 265 -2.96 -1.81 -0.93
C SER A 265 -2.02 -0.84 -1.66
N PHE A 266 -2.39 0.45 -1.73
CA PHE A 266 -1.54 1.51 -2.30
C PHE A 266 -0.28 1.79 -1.49
N ILE A 267 -0.35 1.73 -0.16
CA ILE A 267 0.86 1.86 0.68
C ILE A 267 1.80 0.68 0.41
N PHE A 268 1.25 -0.53 0.37
CA PHE A 268 2.04 -1.75 0.15
C PHE A 268 2.68 -1.79 -1.24
N THR A 269 1.96 -1.42 -2.31
CA THR A 269 2.56 -1.26 -3.66
C THR A 269 3.71 -0.27 -3.65
N SER A 270 3.51 0.89 -3.01
CA SER A 270 4.50 1.97 -2.97
C SER A 270 5.79 1.51 -2.29
N ILE A 271 5.70 0.80 -1.17
CA ILE A 271 6.85 0.24 -0.47
C ILE A 271 7.63 -0.73 -1.38
N ILE A 272 6.93 -1.62 -2.08
CA ILE A 272 7.57 -2.58 -3.00
C ILE A 272 8.27 -1.86 -4.15
N ILE A 273 7.62 -0.85 -4.74
CA ILE A 273 8.21 -0.05 -5.83
C ILE A 273 9.47 0.67 -5.36
N ILE A 274 9.44 1.30 -4.19
CA ILE A 274 10.60 1.99 -3.60
C ILE A 274 11.74 1.00 -3.36
N ALA A 275 11.44 -0.17 -2.77
CA ALA A 275 12.43 -1.22 -2.54
C ALA A 275 13.05 -1.72 -3.85
N TYR A 276 12.25 -1.90 -4.91
CA TYR A 276 12.72 -2.28 -6.23
C TYR A 276 13.66 -1.23 -6.85
N ILE A 277 13.26 0.04 -6.84
CA ILE A 277 14.08 1.14 -7.37
C ILE A 277 15.41 1.22 -6.63
N SER A 278 15.38 1.12 -5.30
CA SER A 278 16.59 1.13 -4.46
C SER A 278 17.52 -0.03 -4.78
N ALA A 279 16.99 -1.25 -4.90
CA ALA A 279 17.77 -2.43 -5.27
C ALA A 279 18.40 -2.29 -6.67
N LEU A 280 17.66 -1.74 -7.63
CA LEU A 280 18.16 -1.53 -8.99
C LEU A 280 19.30 -0.50 -9.02
N PHE A 281 19.15 0.62 -8.30
CA PHE A 281 20.20 1.63 -8.18
C PHE A 281 21.46 1.07 -7.53
N GLN A 282 21.31 0.28 -6.47
CA GLN A 282 22.42 -0.37 -5.77
C GLN A 282 23.16 -1.35 -6.70
N LEU A 283 22.43 -2.16 -7.48
CA LEU A 283 23.03 -3.09 -8.45
C LEU A 283 23.83 -2.37 -9.53
N LEU A 284 23.31 -1.27 -10.08
CA LEU A 284 24.01 -0.47 -11.08
C LEU A 284 25.28 0.17 -10.51
N LYS A 285 25.20 0.72 -9.29
CA LYS A 285 26.35 1.28 -8.59
C LYS A 285 27.44 0.23 -8.35
N GLN A 286 27.06 -0.96 -7.89
CA GLN A 286 28.00 -2.07 -7.69
C GLN A 286 28.67 -2.51 -8.99
N ARG A 287 27.93 -2.60 -10.10
CA ARG A 287 28.51 -2.92 -11.42
C ARG A 287 29.55 -1.88 -11.84
N LYS A 288 29.22 -0.59 -11.76
CA LYS A 288 30.16 0.49 -12.12
C LYS A 288 31.43 0.44 -11.28
N ILE A 289 31.31 0.19 -9.97
CA ILE A 289 32.48 0.04 -9.08
C ILE A 289 33.30 -1.19 -9.47
N SER A 290 32.65 -2.32 -9.78
CA SER A 290 33.35 -3.54 -10.20
C SER A 290 34.10 -3.37 -11.51
N GLU A 291 33.53 -2.68 -12.49
CA GLU A 291 34.18 -2.39 -13.77
C GLU A 291 35.42 -1.52 -13.55
N ILE A 292 35.29 -0.43 -12.79
CA ILE A 292 36.41 0.46 -12.43
C ILE A 292 37.52 -0.33 -11.73
N LYS A 293 37.18 -1.22 -10.79
CA LYS A 293 38.15 -2.05 -10.07
C LYS A 293 38.89 -3.01 -11.00
N ASN A 294 38.18 -3.64 -11.93
CA ASN A 294 38.79 -4.55 -12.91
C ASN A 294 39.72 -3.81 -13.86
N ASP A 295 39.29 -2.65 -14.37
CA ASP A 295 40.11 -1.80 -15.23
C ASP A 295 41.38 -1.32 -14.51
N PHE A 296 41.26 -0.95 -13.23
CA PHE A 296 42.42 -0.61 -12.40
C PHE A 296 43.41 -1.77 -12.27
N ILE A 297 42.93 -2.98 -11.94
CA ILE A 297 43.78 -4.16 -11.79
C ILE A 297 44.50 -4.48 -13.11
N ASN A 298 43.75 -4.51 -14.22
CA ASN A 298 44.30 -4.80 -15.54
C ASN A 298 45.38 -3.77 -15.94
N ASN A 299 45.12 -2.49 -15.73
CA ASN A 299 46.08 -1.43 -16.01
C ASN A 299 47.33 -1.55 -15.14
N MET A 300 47.17 -1.77 -13.83
CA MET A 300 48.32 -1.96 -12.92
C MET A 300 49.17 -3.18 -13.31
N THR A 301 48.54 -4.29 -13.69
CA THR A 301 49.28 -5.47 -14.17
C THR A 301 50.12 -5.14 -15.41
N HIS A 302 49.58 -4.38 -16.36
CA HIS A 302 50.33 -3.98 -17.54
C HIS A 302 51.49 -3.02 -17.22
N GLU A 303 51.25 -2.02 -16.37
CA GLU A 303 52.24 -1.05 -15.93
C GLU A 303 53.39 -1.70 -15.13
N PHE A 304 53.15 -2.82 -14.43
CA PHE A 304 54.22 -3.58 -13.77
C PHE A 304 54.94 -4.55 -14.73
N LYS A 305 54.25 -5.16 -15.69
CA LYS A 305 54.85 -6.15 -16.60
C LYS A 305 55.98 -5.56 -17.45
N THR A 306 55.82 -4.33 -17.92
CA THR A 306 56.78 -3.63 -18.79
C THR A 306 58.15 -3.39 -18.11
N PRO A 307 58.25 -2.71 -16.94
CA PRO A 307 59.52 -2.50 -16.27
C PRO A 307 60.17 -3.82 -15.83
N ILE A 308 59.38 -4.80 -15.38
CA ILE A 308 59.89 -6.14 -15.04
C ILE A 308 60.56 -6.80 -16.25
N ALA A 309 59.92 -6.76 -17.42
CA ALA A 309 60.48 -7.30 -18.65
C ALA A 309 61.76 -6.57 -19.07
N THR A 310 61.79 -5.23 -18.99
CA THR A 310 62.99 -4.43 -19.30
C THR A 310 64.15 -4.72 -18.35
N ILE A 311 63.88 -4.87 -17.05
CA ILE A 311 64.89 -5.25 -16.06
C ILE A 311 65.46 -6.63 -16.38
N ASN A 312 64.60 -7.61 -16.71
CA ASN A 312 65.05 -8.95 -17.09
C ASN A 312 65.92 -8.93 -18.35
N LEU A 313 65.53 -8.17 -19.37
CA LEU A 313 66.32 -8.01 -20.60
C LEU A 313 67.69 -7.37 -20.32
N ALA A 314 67.75 -6.35 -19.46
CA ALA A 314 69.00 -5.71 -19.07
C ALA A 314 69.91 -6.68 -18.28
N LEU A 315 69.33 -7.48 -17.38
CA LEU A 315 70.06 -8.52 -16.64
C LEU A 315 70.60 -9.61 -17.58
N ASP A 316 69.81 -10.07 -18.54
CA ASP A 316 70.24 -11.08 -19.53
C ASP A 316 71.32 -10.52 -20.47
N ALA A 317 71.23 -9.23 -20.84
CA ALA A 317 72.25 -8.54 -21.62
C ALA A 317 73.58 -8.44 -20.86
N ILE A 318 73.57 -8.11 -19.56
CA ILE A 318 74.77 -8.06 -18.71
C ILE A 318 75.42 -9.45 -18.59
N LYS A 319 74.63 -10.53 -18.49
CA LYS A 319 75.13 -11.91 -18.39
C LYS A 319 75.81 -12.41 -19.67
N ASN A 320 75.58 -11.76 -20.81
CA ASN A 320 76.19 -12.18 -22.08
C ASN A 320 77.72 -12.03 -22.01
N PRO A 321 78.51 -13.09 -22.29
CA PRO A 321 79.98 -13.02 -22.25
C PRO A 321 80.58 -11.92 -23.12
N LYS A 322 79.89 -11.46 -24.17
CA LYS A 322 80.34 -10.36 -25.04
C LYS A 322 80.13 -8.96 -24.44
N ILE A 323 79.35 -8.85 -23.37
CA ILE A 323 78.98 -7.58 -22.74
C ILE A 323 79.56 -7.48 -21.33
N ILE A 324 79.71 -8.59 -20.61
CA ILE A 324 80.16 -8.60 -19.22
C ILE A 324 81.56 -7.96 -19.02
N ASP A 325 82.43 -8.07 -20.02
CA ASP A 325 83.79 -7.50 -20.01
C ASP A 325 83.82 -6.03 -20.49
N ASP A 326 82.72 -5.52 -21.07
CA ASP A 326 82.57 -4.14 -21.54
C ASP A 326 81.93 -3.27 -20.43
N LYS A 327 82.79 -2.62 -19.64
CA LYS A 327 82.39 -1.80 -18.49
C LYS A 327 81.35 -0.72 -18.84
N ASP A 328 81.47 -0.08 -20.00
CA ASP A 328 80.57 1.01 -20.39
C ASP A 328 79.16 0.49 -20.70
N LYS A 329 79.06 -0.66 -21.37
CA LYS A 329 77.77 -1.31 -21.63
C LYS A 329 77.13 -1.83 -20.34
N VAL A 330 77.91 -2.45 -19.45
CA VAL A 330 77.41 -2.92 -18.15
C VAL A 330 76.85 -1.75 -17.34
N MET A 331 77.57 -0.64 -17.26
CA MET A 331 77.11 0.55 -16.51
C MET A 331 75.83 1.13 -17.09
N ARG A 332 75.67 1.13 -18.42
CA ARG A 332 74.42 1.55 -19.09
C ARG A 332 73.22 0.68 -18.70
N TYR A 333 73.38 -0.65 -18.69
CA TYR A 333 72.30 -1.55 -18.28
C TYR A 333 71.99 -1.46 -16.78
N LEU A 334 72.99 -1.26 -15.92
CA LEU A 334 72.78 -1.01 -14.49
C LEU A 334 71.98 0.27 -14.24
N ASN A 335 72.28 1.35 -14.98
CA ASN A 335 71.50 2.58 -14.91
C ASN A 335 70.06 2.36 -15.39
N MET A 336 69.84 1.60 -16.47
CA MET A 336 68.50 1.24 -16.94
C MET A 336 67.71 0.47 -15.86
N ILE A 337 68.33 -0.52 -15.21
CA ILE A 337 67.70 -1.26 -14.10
C ILE A 337 67.36 -0.32 -12.94
N LYS A 338 68.27 0.59 -12.57
CA LYS A 338 68.05 1.57 -11.50
C LYS A 338 66.86 2.48 -11.81
N GLU A 339 66.76 2.96 -13.05
CA GLU A 339 65.62 3.78 -13.49
C GLU A 339 64.30 3.02 -13.45
N GLU A 340 64.25 1.79 -13.98
CA GLU A 340 63.01 1.00 -13.94
C GLU A 340 62.61 0.59 -12.53
N ASN A 341 63.58 0.32 -11.64
CA ASN A 341 63.30 0.05 -10.23
C ASN A 341 62.72 1.30 -9.53
N LYS A 342 63.26 2.49 -9.82
CA LYS A 342 62.69 3.77 -9.34
C LYS A 342 61.25 3.96 -9.84
N ARG A 343 60.97 3.61 -11.10
CA ARG A 343 59.60 3.66 -11.65
C ARG A 343 58.66 2.64 -10.99
N MET A 344 59.11 1.41 -10.76
CA MET A 344 58.33 0.40 -10.04
C MET A 344 58.00 0.84 -8.61
N HIS A 345 58.97 1.40 -7.87
CA HIS A 345 58.73 1.96 -6.55
C HIS A 345 57.66 3.05 -6.56
N ALA A 346 57.69 3.97 -7.53
CA ALA A 346 56.66 4.98 -7.69
C ALA A 346 55.27 4.37 -7.95
N HIS A 347 55.17 3.28 -8.73
CA HIS A 347 53.91 2.57 -8.92
C HIS A 347 53.38 1.93 -7.63
N VAL A 348 54.24 1.33 -6.82
CA VAL A 348 53.86 0.74 -5.52
C VAL A 348 53.34 1.79 -4.56
N GLU A 349 54.06 2.91 -4.41
CA GLU A 349 53.63 4.03 -3.56
C GLU A 349 52.27 4.59 -4.01
N ASN A 350 52.04 4.68 -5.32
CA ASN A 350 50.75 5.09 -5.86
C ASN A 350 49.63 4.11 -5.48
N VAL A 351 49.86 2.80 -5.56
CA VAL A 351 48.88 1.79 -5.12
C VAL A 351 48.57 1.90 -3.63
N LEU A 352 49.60 2.10 -2.79
CA LEU A 352 49.42 2.30 -1.35
C LEU A 352 48.63 3.57 -1.04
N ARG A 353 48.90 4.67 -1.76
CA ARG A 353 48.16 5.93 -1.63
C ARG A 353 46.67 5.74 -2.00
N ILE A 354 46.35 4.97 -3.04
CA ILE A 354 44.97 4.62 -3.40
C ILE A 354 44.28 3.85 -2.27
N SER A 355 44.94 2.80 -1.75
CA SER A 355 44.40 1.95 -0.69
C SER A 355 44.06 2.77 0.58
N LYS A 356 44.94 3.68 0.98
CA LYS A 356 44.71 4.60 2.11
C LYS A 356 43.54 5.56 1.85
N LEU A 357 43.36 6.04 0.63
CA LEU A 357 42.22 6.87 0.24
C LEU A 357 40.88 6.11 0.24
N GLU A 358 40.88 4.79 0.00
CA GLU A 358 39.65 3.99 -0.01
C GLU A 358 39.15 3.63 1.39
N LYS A 359 40.04 3.41 2.35
CA LYS A 359 39.66 2.92 3.69
C LYS A 359 39.12 3.99 4.64
N ASN A 360 39.00 5.25 4.24
CA ASN A 360 38.63 6.36 5.15
C ASN A 360 39.59 6.52 6.36
N GLU A 361 40.78 5.89 6.33
CA GLU A 361 41.74 5.84 7.45
C GLU A 361 42.68 7.04 7.50
N LEU A 362 42.38 8.12 6.77
CA LEU A 362 43.16 9.36 6.86
C LEU A 362 42.72 10.13 8.11
N ASN A 363 43.26 9.76 9.28
CA ASN A 363 43.24 10.64 10.45
C ASN A 363 44.16 11.83 10.15
N ILE A 364 43.59 12.88 9.54
CA ILE A 364 44.30 14.09 9.16
C ILE A 364 44.25 15.07 10.33
N SER A 365 45.40 15.36 10.94
CA SER A 365 45.53 16.49 11.87
C SER A 365 45.40 17.80 11.09
N LYS A 366 44.59 18.72 11.60
CA LYS A 366 44.35 20.02 10.98
C LYS A 366 44.75 21.09 11.98
N ASP A 367 45.61 21.98 11.54
CA ASP A 367 46.13 23.07 12.34
C ASP A 367 45.81 24.40 11.66
N SER A 368 45.96 25.50 12.40
CA SER A 368 45.80 26.85 11.84
C SER A 368 47.03 27.17 10.99
N VAL A 369 46.84 27.25 9.67
CA VAL A 369 47.92 27.46 8.70
C VAL A 369 47.59 28.61 7.76
N ASP A 370 48.61 29.33 7.29
CA ASP A 370 48.47 30.36 6.28
C ASP A 370 48.43 29.72 4.88
N LEU A 371 47.38 29.98 4.10
CA LEU A 371 47.27 29.44 2.74
C LEU A 371 48.34 30.01 1.79
N HIS A 372 48.84 31.23 2.03
CA HIS A 372 49.89 31.82 1.20
C HIS A 372 51.20 31.06 1.36
N ASP A 373 51.59 30.74 2.59
CA ASP A 373 52.78 29.93 2.88
C ASP A 373 52.70 28.57 2.19
N LEU A 374 51.54 27.90 2.25
CA LEU A 374 51.32 26.61 1.59
C LEU A 374 51.46 26.69 0.06
N VAL A 375 51.05 27.81 -0.54
CA VAL A 375 51.18 28.05 -1.99
C VAL A 375 52.63 28.26 -2.36
N GLU A 376 53.36 29.08 -1.61
CA GLU A 376 54.79 29.31 -1.83
C GLU A 376 55.59 28.01 -1.70
N ASP A 377 55.35 27.25 -0.63
CA ASP A 377 55.95 25.93 -0.43
C ASP A 377 55.66 25.01 -1.62
N ALA A 378 54.40 24.90 -2.06
CA ALA A 378 54.04 24.05 -3.18
C ALA A 378 54.72 24.46 -4.50
N ILE A 379 55.00 25.76 -4.70
CA ILE A 379 55.71 26.25 -5.89
C ILE A 379 57.17 25.81 -5.88
N THR A 380 57.86 25.87 -4.73
CA THR A 380 59.27 25.43 -4.65
C THR A 380 59.46 23.97 -5.10
N HIS A 381 58.44 23.12 -4.93
CA HIS A 381 58.47 21.72 -5.35
C HIS A 381 58.44 21.53 -6.88
N ILE A 382 57.92 22.49 -7.63
CA ILE A 382 57.65 22.36 -9.08
C ILE A 382 58.36 23.43 -9.92
N GLU A 383 58.96 24.44 -9.29
CA GLU A 383 59.68 25.55 -9.93
C GLU A 383 60.75 25.07 -10.91
N LEU A 384 61.65 24.18 -10.47
CA LEU A 384 62.69 23.60 -11.34
C LEU A 384 62.12 22.91 -12.60
N ILE A 385 60.94 22.29 -12.48
CA ILE A 385 60.28 21.59 -13.60
C ILE A 385 59.69 22.60 -14.58
N VAL A 386 59.16 23.73 -14.07
CA VAL A 386 58.64 24.82 -14.88
C VAL A 386 59.75 25.54 -15.62
N GLU A 387 60.86 25.84 -14.94
CA GLU A 387 62.04 26.48 -15.53
C GLU A 387 62.70 25.62 -16.62
N ASP A 388 62.82 24.31 -16.39
CA ASP A 388 63.34 23.36 -17.40
C ASP A 388 62.49 23.36 -18.69
N ARG A 389 61.19 23.62 -18.56
CA ARG A 389 60.26 23.78 -19.70
C ARG A 389 60.12 25.23 -20.17
N GLN A 390 60.96 26.15 -19.71
CA GLN A 390 60.97 27.59 -20.05
C GLN A 390 59.63 28.29 -19.77
N GLY A 391 58.89 27.81 -18.76
CA GLY A 391 57.62 28.40 -18.32
C GLY A 391 57.78 29.42 -17.20
N PHE A 392 56.65 29.87 -16.66
CA PHE A 392 56.62 30.75 -15.49
C PHE A 392 55.40 30.49 -14.60
N ILE A 393 55.51 30.92 -13.34
CA ILE A 393 54.40 30.97 -12.39
C ILE A 393 54.29 32.40 -11.86
N HIS A 394 53.11 33.00 -11.99
CA HIS A 394 52.82 34.31 -11.42
C HIS A 394 51.91 34.17 -10.20
N LEU A 395 52.31 34.83 -9.10
CA LEU A 395 51.57 34.88 -7.86
C LEU A 395 50.76 36.17 -7.75
N HIS A 396 49.47 36.02 -7.49
CA HIS A 396 48.52 37.10 -7.27
C HIS A 396 47.78 36.84 -5.95
N LEU A 397 48.49 37.07 -4.83
CA LEU A 397 48.04 36.71 -3.50
C LEU A 397 47.17 37.83 -2.87
N ASP A 398 46.06 38.18 -3.52
CA ASP A 398 45.24 39.36 -3.19
C ASP A 398 44.23 39.14 -2.04
N ALA A 399 44.34 38.05 -1.28
CA ALA A 399 43.43 37.75 -0.17
C ALA A 399 43.86 38.45 1.13
N ASP A 400 43.00 39.32 1.69
CA ASP A 400 43.25 40.02 2.96
C ASP A 400 43.32 39.08 4.17
N LYS A 401 42.64 37.93 4.09
CA LYS A 401 42.65 36.88 5.11
C LYS A 401 42.98 35.54 4.44
N SER A 402 44.03 34.89 4.92
CA SER A 402 44.59 33.65 4.36
C SER A 402 44.63 32.46 5.33
N THR A 403 44.34 32.68 6.61
CA THR A 403 44.41 31.62 7.63
C THR A 403 43.25 30.62 7.54
N VAL A 404 43.57 29.34 7.36
CA VAL A 404 42.61 28.24 7.22
C VAL A 404 42.94 27.09 8.17
N LEU A 405 41.94 26.27 8.49
CA LEU A 405 42.15 25.06 9.28
C LEU A 405 42.50 23.91 8.35
N ALA A 406 43.79 23.64 8.15
CA ALA A 406 44.25 22.63 7.20
C ALA A 406 45.46 21.84 7.68
N SER A 407 45.62 20.65 7.10
CA SER A 407 46.83 19.85 7.25
C SER A 407 47.88 20.36 6.27
N GLU A 408 48.94 20.98 6.78
CA GLU A 408 50.06 21.51 5.99
C GLU A 408 50.52 20.50 4.93
N THR A 409 50.95 19.31 5.35
CA THR A 409 51.46 18.26 4.45
C THR A 409 50.44 17.84 3.37
N HIS A 410 49.17 17.64 3.70
CA HIS A 410 48.19 17.19 2.74
C HIS A 410 47.71 18.31 1.81
N PHE A 411 47.63 19.53 2.32
CA PHE A 411 47.16 20.67 1.54
C PHE A 411 48.25 21.21 0.60
N THR A 412 49.53 21.20 1.01
CA THR A 412 50.66 21.42 0.07
C THR A 412 50.61 20.38 -1.06
N ASN A 413 50.36 19.11 -0.73
CA ASN A 413 50.18 18.08 -1.76
C ASN A 413 48.98 18.34 -2.68
N VAL A 414 47.88 18.94 -2.19
CA VAL A 414 46.74 19.34 -3.03
C VAL A 414 47.18 20.36 -4.08
N ILE A 415 47.89 21.40 -3.65
CA ILE A 415 48.36 22.49 -4.50
C ILE A 415 49.37 21.94 -5.52
N VAL A 416 50.33 21.12 -5.08
CA VAL A 416 51.29 20.44 -5.96
C VAL A 416 50.59 19.59 -7.02
N ASN A 417 49.52 18.85 -6.68
CA ASN A 417 48.78 18.05 -7.67
C ASN A 417 48.06 18.93 -8.71
N MET A 418 47.55 20.10 -8.32
CA MET A 418 46.93 21.04 -9.25
C MET A 418 47.98 21.68 -10.18
N LEU A 419 49.13 22.11 -9.62
CA LEU A 419 50.25 22.67 -10.39
C LEU A 419 50.87 21.63 -11.34
N ASP A 420 51.09 20.41 -10.87
CA ASP A 420 51.60 19.30 -11.69
C ASP A 420 50.67 19.00 -12.88
N ASN A 421 49.34 19.07 -12.69
CA ASN A 421 48.41 18.96 -13.80
C ASN A 421 48.52 20.14 -14.77
N ALA A 422 48.64 21.37 -14.28
CA ALA A 422 48.84 22.54 -15.12
C ALA A 422 50.10 22.42 -16.00
N ILE A 423 51.20 21.87 -15.45
CA ILE A 423 52.43 21.61 -16.21
C ILE A 423 52.24 20.47 -17.22
N LYS A 424 51.66 19.34 -16.80
CA LYS A 424 51.50 18.13 -17.62
C LYS A 424 50.61 18.32 -18.84
N TYR A 425 49.55 19.11 -18.71
CA TYR A 425 48.57 19.36 -19.77
C TYR A 425 48.85 20.65 -20.54
N SER A 426 50.00 21.28 -20.32
CA SER A 426 50.51 22.38 -21.16
C SER A 426 51.31 21.83 -22.36
N PRO A 427 50.83 22.01 -23.60
CA PRO A 427 51.54 21.57 -24.80
C PRO A 427 52.81 22.39 -25.05
N GLU A 428 52.78 23.69 -24.74
CA GLU A 428 53.92 24.61 -24.83
C GLU A 428 54.56 24.84 -23.45
N ALA A 429 55.42 25.85 -23.34
CA ALA A 429 55.96 26.31 -22.07
C ALA A 429 54.81 26.63 -21.08
N PRO A 430 54.82 26.05 -19.87
CA PRO A 430 53.71 26.20 -18.93
C PRO A 430 53.63 27.65 -18.45
N LYS A 431 52.45 28.25 -18.61
CA LYS A 431 52.11 29.58 -18.12
C LYS A 431 51.01 29.42 -17.09
N ILE A 432 51.35 29.61 -15.82
CA ILE A 432 50.47 29.33 -14.70
C ILE A 432 50.31 30.59 -13.86
N ASP A 433 49.07 30.98 -13.60
CA ASP A 433 48.73 32.10 -12.72
C ASP A 433 48.02 31.55 -11.48
N VAL A 434 48.50 31.89 -10.29
CA VAL A 434 47.90 31.48 -9.01
C VAL A 434 47.30 32.72 -8.34
N TYR A 435 45.98 32.69 -8.13
CA TYR A 435 45.25 33.78 -7.49
C TYR A 435 44.70 33.34 -6.14
N THR A 436 44.71 34.25 -5.17
CA THR A 436 43.92 34.11 -3.95
C THR A 436 42.99 35.30 -3.77
N GLU A 437 41.76 35.05 -3.33
CA GLU A 437 40.74 36.08 -3.13
C GLU A 437 39.88 35.74 -1.90
N THR A 438 39.61 36.70 -1.03
CA THR A 438 38.68 36.53 0.09
C THR A 438 37.25 36.80 -0.37
N VAL A 439 36.36 35.80 -0.26
CA VAL A 439 34.94 35.92 -0.61
C VAL A 439 34.07 35.53 0.58
N GLY A 440 33.55 36.54 1.27
CA GLY A 440 32.75 36.37 2.49
C GLY A 440 33.57 35.76 3.62
N ASN A 441 33.15 34.60 4.13
CA ASN A 441 33.86 33.86 5.19
C ASN A 441 34.72 32.70 4.63
N SER A 442 35.25 32.88 3.43
CA SER A 442 36.03 31.85 2.74
C SER A 442 37.14 32.47 1.91
N ILE A 443 38.23 31.74 1.74
CA ILE A 443 39.28 32.04 0.77
C ILE A 443 39.11 31.18 -0.48
N LEU A 444 39.29 31.80 -1.64
CA LEU A 444 39.35 31.13 -2.94
C LEU A 444 40.80 31.06 -3.39
N LEU A 445 41.29 29.87 -3.70
CA LEU A 445 42.54 29.61 -4.40
C LEU A 445 42.20 29.21 -5.84
N LYS A 446 42.68 29.97 -6.82
CA LYS A 446 42.47 29.69 -8.25
C LYS A 446 43.83 29.41 -8.90
N ILE A 447 43.99 28.25 -9.52
CA ILE A 447 45.17 27.90 -10.32
C ILE A 447 44.72 27.86 -11.77
N LYS A 448 45.20 28.83 -12.55
CA LYS A 448 44.87 28.99 -13.96
C LYS A 448 46.04 28.56 -14.82
N ASP A 449 45.77 27.65 -15.76
CA ASP A 449 46.70 27.21 -16.79
C ASP A 449 46.23 27.66 -18.17
N GLN A 450 47.17 27.79 -19.10
CA GLN A 450 46.92 28.04 -20.53
C GLN A 450 47.13 26.76 -21.36
N GLY A 451 46.78 25.61 -20.80
CA GLY A 451 47.00 24.31 -21.41
C GLY A 451 45.96 23.89 -22.45
N SER A 452 45.87 22.58 -22.69
CA SER A 452 44.98 22.00 -23.71
C SER A 452 43.48 22.12 -23.40
N GLY A 453 43.12 22.39 -22.14
CA GLY A 453 41.73 22.50 -21.67
C GLY A 453 40.95 21.18 -21.75
N MET A 454 39.69 21.20 -21.30
CA MET A 454 38.84 20.01 -21.15
C MET A 454 37.44 20.22 -21.74
N SER A 455 36.84 19.14 -22.25
CA SER A 455 35.42 19.18 -22.65
C SER A 455 34.47 19.34 -21.46
N LYS A 456 33.25 19.84 -21.70
CA LYS A 456 32.21 19.93 -20.66
C LYS A 456 31.87 18.57 -20.03
N ALA A 457 32.00 17.48 -20.79
CA ALA A 457 31.80 16.13 -20.27
C ALA A 457 32.93 15.72 -19.33
N ALA A 458 34.18 16.06 -19.66
CA ALA A 458 35.33 15.80 -18.82
C ALA A 458 35.32 16.61 -17.52
N GLN A 459 34.94 17.89 -17.56
CA GLN A 459 34.82 18.74 -16.36
C GLN A 459 33.92 18.12 -15.28
N LYS A 460 32.79 17.51 -15.66
CA LYS A 460 31.88 16.83 -14.72
C LYS A 460 32.47 15.59 -14.06
N ARG A 461 33.49 14.99 -14.69
CA ARG A 461 34.04 13.69 -14.30
C ARG A 461 35.51 13.76 -13.87
N VAL A 462 36.16 14.91 -13.98
CA VAL A 462 37.61 15.07 -13.76
C VAL A 462 38.05 14.69 -12.34
N PHE A 463 37.14 14.81 -11.37
CA PHE A 463 37.36 14.42 -9.98
C PHE A 463 36.91 12.99 -9.66
N GLU A 464 36.32 12.25 -10.61
CA GLU A 464 36.04 10.82 -10.46
C GLU A 464 37.37 10.04 -10.41
N LYS A 465 37.44 9.04 -9.53
CA LYS A 465 38.61 8.15 -9.45
C LYS A 465 38.84 7.48 -10.79
N PHE A 466 40.11 7.42 -11.22
CA PHE A 466 40.57 6.77 -12.46
C PHE A 466 40.07 7.41 -13.75
N TYR A 467 39.37 8.53 -13.69
CA TYR A 467 38.89 9.20 -14.89
C TYR A 467 40.04 9.87 -15.66
N ARG A 468 40.07 9.66 -16.97
CA ARG A 468 40.97 10.32 -17.91
C ARG A 468 40.18 10.68 -19.17
N GLU A 469 40.40 11.89 -19.70
CA GLU A 469 39.82 12.26 -20.99
C GLU A 469 40.58 11.54 -22.11
N HIS A 470 39.92 10.60 -22.80
CA HIS A 470 40.50 9.87 -23.92
C HIS A 470 40.52 10.77 -25.17
N THR A 471 41.60 11.52 -25.35
CA THR A 471 41.90 12.16 -26.65
C THR A 471 42.76 11.20 -27.46
N GLY A 472 42.26 10.77 -28.63
CA GLY A 472 42.92 9.81 -29.51
C GLY A 472 44.42 10.10 -29.76
N ASN A 473 45.19 9.03 -29.96
CA ASN A 473 46.63 8.98 -30.26
C ASN A 473 47.63 9.73 -29.36
N ILE A 474 47.20 10.39 -28.27
CA ILE A 474 48.14 11.04 -27.34
C ILE A 474 48.25 10.22 -26.05
N HIS A 475 48.92 9.09 -26.12
CA HIS A 475 49.30 8.27 -24.96
C HIS A 475 50.47 8.88 -24.13
N ASN A 476 50.91 10.10 -24.43
CA ASN A 476 52.17 10.65 -23.93
C ASN A 476 52.11 11.28 -22.52
N VAL A 477 50.92 11.53 -21.95
CA VAL A 477 50.83 12.12 -20.60
C VAL A 477 50.70 11.01 -19.55
N LYS A 478 51.78 10.81 -18.77
CA LYS A 478 51.85 9.82 -17.68
C LYS A 478 51.02 10.29 -16.48
N GLY A 479 50.03 9.48 -16.06
CA GLY A 479 49.21 9.76 -14.87
C GLY A 479 48.12 8.71 -14.64
N HIS A 480 47.87 8.36 -13.38
CA HIS A 480 46.96 7.27 -12.98
C HIS A 480 45.50 7.71 -12.79
N GLY A 481 45.16 8.97 -13.04
CA GLY A 481 43.78 9.48 -12.88
C GLY A 481 43.32 9.61 -11.42
N LEU A 482 44.27 9.81 -10.50
CA LEU A 482 44.01 9.81 -9.06
C LEU A 482 44.35 11.13 -8.36
N GLY A 483 45.19 11.97 -8.97
CA GLY A 483 45.60 13.24 -8.37
C GLY A 483 44.42 14.14 -8.04
N LEU A 484 43.53 14.38 -9.01
CA LEU A 484 42.35 15.24 -8.79
C LEU A 484 41.29 14.59 -7.88
N ALA A 485 41.19 13.26 -7.85
CA ALA A 485 40.34 12.56 -6.90
C ALA A 485 40.88 12.68 -5.46
N TYR A 486 42.21 12.65 -5.28
CA TYR A 486 42.88 12.95 -4.01
C TYR A 486 42.62 14.39 -3.60
N VAL A 487 42.81 15.34 -4.52
CA VAL A 487 42.55 16.77 -4.28
C VAL A 487 41.13 16.98 -3.79
N LYS A 488 40.13 16.48 -4.52
CA LYS A 488 38.73 16.61 -4.12
C LYS A 488 38.49 16.01 -2.73
N ARG A 489 39.05 14.84 -2.45
CA ARG A 489 38.88 14.18 -1.16
C ARG A 489 39.46 14.99 0.01
N ILE A 490 40.67 15.52 -0.16
CA ILE A 490 41.31 16.33 0.88
C ILE A 490 40.55 17.64 1.06
N VAL A 491 40.16 18.33 -0.01
CA VAL A 491 39.36 19.55 0.07
C VAL A 491 38.02 19.31 0.77
N ASP A 492 37.31 18.23 0.43
CA ASP A 492 36.05 17.84 1.08
C ASP A 492 36.26 17.55 2.58
N ASP A 493 37.36 16.88 2.97
CA ASP A 493 37.71 16.60 4.37
C ASP A 493 37.97 17.89 5.17
N HIS A 494 38.52 18.91 4.51
CA HIS A 494 38.74 20.25 5.06
C HIS A 494 37.51 21.16 4.98
N GLN A 495 36.31 20.59 4.74
CA GLN A 495 35.04 21.33 4.61
C GLN A 495 35.08 22.39 3.49
N GLY A 496 35.97 22.21 2.52
CA GLY A 496 36.09 23.06 1.35
C GLY A 496 35.24 22.58 0.18
N HIS A 497 35.36 23.30 -0.93
CA HIS A 497 34.75 22.93 -2.20
C HIS A 497 35.75 23.12 -3.33
N ILE A 498 35.88 22.12 -4.21
CA ILE A 498 36.66 22.26 -5.45
C ILE A 498 35.76 22.22 -6.68
N SER A 499 36.06 23.10 -7.63
CA SER A 499 35.43 23.16 -8.95
C SER A 499 36.48 23.43 -10.04
N VAL A 500 36.08 23.26 -11.30
CA VAL A 500 36.94 23.55 -12.44
C VAL A 500 36.15 24.26 -13.53
N GLU A 501 36.75 25.27 -14.11
CA GLU A 501 36.28 25.96 -15.31
C GLU A 501 37.30 25.73 -16.41
N SER A 502 36.88 25.27 -17.59
CA SER A 502 37.82 24.95 -18.66
C SER A 502 37.19 25.10 -20.03
N GLU A 503 38.00 25.48 -21.01
CA GLU A 503 37.60 25.51 -22.42
C GLU A 503 38.71 24.88 -23.26
N LYS A 504 38.32 23.94 -24.14
CA LYS A 504 39.27 23.19 -24.97
C LYS A 504 40.09 24.15 -25.84
N GLY A 505 41.41 24.07 -25.73
CA GLY A 505 42.38 24.90 -26.45
C GLY A 505 42.66 26.28 -25.82
N LYS A 506 42.00 26.65 -24.71
CA LYS A 506 42.27 27.91 -23.99
C LYS A 506 42.91 27.71 -22.62
N GLY A 507 42.75 26.53 -22.01
CA GLY A 507 43.29 26.19 -20.69
C GLY A 507 42.20 25.84 -19.68
N SER A 508 42.61 25.73 -18.41
CA SER A 508 41.72 25.41 -17.29
C SER A 508 41.98 26.31 -16.09
N THR A 509 40.99 26.42 -15.21
CA THR A 509 41.09 27.12 -13.94
C THR A 509 40.48 26.23 -12.87
N PHE A 510 41.33 25.72 -11.99
CA PHE A 510 40.90 24.96 -10.82
C PHE A 510 40.67 25.91 -9.66
N ILE A 511 39.51 25.81 -9.03
CA ILE A 511 39.05 26.74 -8.00
C ILE A 511 38.77 25.95 -6.72
N VAL A 512 39.55 26.21 -5.68
CA VAL A 512 39.38 25.64 -4.33
C VAL A 512 38.86 26.72 -3.40
N LYS A 513 37.77 26.44 -2.70
CA LYS A 513 37.16 27.30 -1.70
C LYS A 513 37.33 26.68 -0.31
N LEU A 514 37.90 27.41 0.63
CA LEU A 514 38.07 26.97 2.02
C LEU A 514 37.43 27.95 3.00
N PRO A 515 36.84 27.47 4.12
CA PRO A 515 36.39 28.35 5.17
C PRO A 515 37.58 29.00 5.88
N LEU A 516 37.48 30.30 6.13
CA LEU A 516 38.46 31.01 6.96
C LEU A 516 38.20 30.70 8.44
N ILE A 517 39.27 30.65 9.24
CA ILE A 517 39.14 30.67 10.69
C ILE A 517 38.75 32.11 11.08
N SER A 518 37.62 32.25 11.79
CA SER A 518 37.14 33.55 12.29
C SER A 518 37.96 34.05 13.47
#